data_AF-A0A849FVP3-F1
#
_entry.id   AF-A0A849FVP3-F1
#
_cell.length_a   1.000
_cell.length_b   1.000
_cell.length_c   1.000
_cell.angle_alpha   90.00
_cell.angle_beta   90.00
_cell.angle_gamma   90.00
#
_symmetry.space_group_name_H-M   'P 1'
#
loop_
_entity.id
_entity.type
_entity.pdbx_description
1 polymer ?
#
loop_
_entity_poly.entity_id
_entity_poly.type
_entity_poly.pdbx_seq_one_letter_code
_entity_poly.pdbx_strand_id
1 'polypeptide(L)' 'MRRVQLSATHPYAEIRDNLIGEGCKPIDMLRCKLAFFGAAKFDPKSDRWTRITLCQGAPLFDELDAADDWWLPVFAS' A
#
# COMPACT_ATOMS: atom_id res chain seq x y z
N MET A 1 15.90 -3.36 -20.68
CA MET A 1 15.85 -1.89 -20.78
C MET A 1 14.48 -1.28 -20.39
N ARG A 2 13.36 -1.98 -20.56
CA ARG A 2 12.00 -1.48 -20.24
C ARG A 2 11.82 -0.93 -18.81
N ARG A 3 12.39 -1.60 -17.80
CA ARG A 3 12.30 -1.18 -16.38
C ARG A 3 12.86 0.23 -16.14
N VAL A 4 14.08 0.48 -16.65
CA VAL A 4 14.77 1.77 -16.52
C VAL A 4 14.06 2.87 -17.31
N GLN A 5 13.49 2.52 -18.48
CA GLN A 5 12.73 3.46 -19.30
C GLN A 5 11.43 3.92 -18.61
N LEU A 6 10.73 3.02 -17.91
CA LEU A 6 9.51 3.36 -17.16
C LEU A 6 9.80 4.24 -15.93
N SER A 7 10.96 4.03 -15.29
CA SER A 7 11.38 4.82 -14.12
C SER A 7 11.66 6.30 -14.48
N ALA A 8 12.01 6.59 -15.74
CA ALA A 8 12.25 7.95 -16.20
C ALA A 8 10.97 8.80 -16.27
N THR A 9 9.80 8.19 -16.55
CA THR A 9 8.52 8.90 -16.68
C THR A 9 7.63 8.80 -15.45
N HIS A 10 7.87 7.82 -14.57
CA HIS A 10 7.06 7.56 -13.38
C HIS A 10 7.92 7.62 -12.12
N PRO A 11 7.88 8.74 -11.36
CA PRO A 11 8.74 8.96 -10.19
C PRO A 11 8.65 7.86 -9.12
N TYR A 12 7.52 7.14 -9.02
CA TYR A 12 7.29 6.07 -8.05
C TYR A 12 7.15 4.68 -8.68
N ALA A 13 7.76 4.46 -9.86
CA ALA A 13 7.78 3.14 -10.52
C ALA A 13 8.62 2.08 -9.78
N GLU A 14 9.52 2.50 -8.91
CA GLU A 14 10.36 1.62 -8.10
C GLU A 14 10.34 2.03 -6.63
N ILE A 15 10.56 1.06 -5.74
CA ILE A 15 10.71 1.31 -4.30
C ILE A 15 12.01 2.11 -4.10
N ARG A 16 11.89 3.31 -3.52
CA ARG A 16 13.01 4.21 -3.21
C ARG A 16 13.43 4.05 -1.75
N ASP A 17 14.03 2.91 -1.41
CA ASP A 17 14.53 2.63 -0.07
C ASP A 17 15.90 1.93 -0.12
N ASN A 18 16.67 2.00 0.97
CA ASN A 18 17.93 1.28 1.11
C ASN A 18 17.66 -0.19 1.46
N LEU A 19 17.39 -1.00 0.44
CA LEU A 19 17.02 -2.42 0.57
C LEU A 19 18.12 -3.31 1.19
N ILE A 20 19.35 -2.81 1.30
CA ILE A 20 20.48 -3.52 1.93
C ILE A 20 20.85 -2.96 3.30
N GLY A 21 20.15 -1.91 3.76
CA GLY A 21 20.36 -1.34 5.09
C GLY A 21 19.93 -2.34 6.17
N GLU A 22 20.68 -2.38 7.27
CA GLU A 22 20.41 -3.29 8.40
C GLU A 22 19.01 -3.12 9.01
N GLY A 23 18.43 -1.91 8.90
CA GLY A 23 17.07 -1.61 9.36
C GLY A 23 15.96 -1.97 8.37
N CYS A 24 16.27 -2.29 7.11
CA CYS A 24 15.25 -2.63 6.11
C CYS A 24 14.86 -4.10 6.26
N LYS A 25 13.61 -4.36 6.66
CA LYS A 25 13.11 -5.72 6.82
C LYS A 25 12.38 -6.15 5.54
N PRO A 26 12.42 -7.43 5.15
CA PRO A 26 11.65 -7.93 4.00
C PRO A 26 10.14 -7.59 4.07
N ILE A 27 9.58 -7.47 5.28
CA ILE A 27 8.19 -7.09 5.50
C ILE A 27 7.88 -5.65 5.09
N ASP A 28 8.86 -4.74 5.08
CA ASP A 28 8.66 -3.34 4.69
C ASP A 28 8.36 -3.23 3.19
N MET A 29 9.03 -4.03 2.37
CA MET A 29 8.73 -4.14 0.93
C MET A 29 7.32 -4.69 0.69
N LEU A 30 6.91 -5.70 1.47
CA LEU A 30 5.57 -6.27 1.39
C LEU A 30 4.51 -5.23 1.77
N ARG A 31 4.73 -4.48 2.86
CA ARG A 31 3.83 -3.40 3.30
C ARG A 31 3.69 -2.31 2.25
N CYS A 32 4.82 -1.86 1.70
CA CYS A 32 4.85 -0.88 0.61
C CYS A 32 4.01 -1.36 -0.58
N LYS A 33 4.21 -2.60 -1.03
CA LYS A 33 3.46 -3.18 -2.14
C LYS A 33 1.96 -3.28 -1.84
N LEU A 34 1.59 -3.69 -0.63
CA LEU A 34 0.19 -3.82 -0.23
C LEU A 34 -0.52 -2.46 -0.15
N ALA A 35 0.17 -1.39 0.26
CA ALA A 35 -0.39 -0.06 0.31
C ALA A 35 -0.89 0.42 -1.07
N PHE A 36 -0.19 0.07 -2.16
CA PHE A 36 -0.66 0.35 -3.53
C PHE A 36 -1.97 -0.36 -3.89
N PHE A 37 -2.28 -1.48 -3.24
CA PHE A 37 -3.52 -2.23 -3.43
C PHE A 37 -4.65 -1.77 -2.49
N GLY A 38 -4.51 -0.63 -1.82
CA GLY A 38 -5.52 -0.11 -0.89
C GLY A 38 -5.51 -0.81 0.47
N ALA A 39 -4.37 -1.38 0.88
CA ALA A 39 -4.19 -1.86 2.25
C ALA A 39 -3.94 -0.70 3.24
N ALA A 40 -4.65 -0.74 4.37
CA ALA A 40 -4.53 0.17 5.50
C ALA A 40 -4.44 -0.63 6.83
N LYS A 41 -4.45 0.07 7.98
CA LYS A 41 -4.33 -0.51 9.33
C LYS A 41 -3.24 -1.57 9.46
N PHE A 42 -2.01 -1.23 9.07
CA PHE A 42 -0.90 -2.15 9.22
C PHE A 42 -0.57 -2.36 10.70
N ASP A 43 -0.91 -3.53 11.22
CA ASP A 43 -0.66 -3.97 12.59
C ASP A 43 0.38 -5.11 12.56
N PRO A 44 1.68 -4.79 12.74
CA PRO A 44 2.75 -5.77 12.70
C PRO A 44 2.59 -6.76 13.86
N LYS A 45 2.63 -8.06 13.57
CA LYS A 45 2.72 -9.10 14.62
C LYS A 45 4.10 -9.70 14.74
N SER A 46 4.88 -9.71 13.65
CA SER A 46 6.27 -10.14 13.63
C SER A 46 6.98 -9.60 12.39
N ASP A 47 8.28 -9.89 12.26
CA ASP A 47 9.08 -9.54 11.08
C ASP A 47 8.68 -10.29 9.79
N ARG A 48 7.74 -11.23 9.88
CA ARG A 48 7.24 -12.01 8.73
C ARG A 48 5.72 -11.93 8.56
N TRP A 49 5.01 -11.28 9.48
CA TRP A 49 3.56 -11.22 9.45
C TRP A 49 3.04 -9.87 9.95
N THR A 50 2.16 -9.27 9.15
CA THR A 50 1.40 -8.07 9.51
C THR A 50 -0.06 -8.31 9.19
N ARG A 51 -0.95 -7.88 10.09
CA ARG A 51 -2.37 -7.76 9.77
C ARG A 51 -2.58 -6.46 9.00
N ILE A 52 -3.52 -6.49 8.05
CA ILE A 52 -3.94 -5.33 7.26
C ILE A 52 -5.46 -5.33 7.10
N THR A 53 -6.01 -4.21 6.64
CA THR A 53 -7.39 -4.09 6.15
C THR A 53 -7.32 -3.66 4.69
N LEU A 54 -7.96 -4.41 3.78
CA LEU A 54 -8.04 -4.06 2.36
C LEU A 54 -9.31 -3.27 2.08
N CYS A 55 -9.22 -2.31 1.16
CA CYS A 55 -10.35 -1.55 0.62
C CYS A 55 -11.24 -0.96 1.72
N GLN A 56 -10.63 -0.49 2.80
CA GLN A 56 -11.37 0.07 3.92
C GLN A 56 -12.26 1.21 3.43
N GLY A 57 -13.53 1.21 3.84
CA GLY A 57 -14.52 2.24 3.50
C GLY A 57 -14.73 2.47 2.01
N ALA A 58 -14.28 1.55 1.15
CA ALA A 58 -14.64 1.56 -0.25
C ALA A 58 -16.15 1.27 -0.39
N PRO A 59 -16.85 1.96 -1.32
CA PRO A 59 -18.28 1.78 -1.54
C PRO A 59 -18.59 0.37 -2.07
N LEU A 60 -19.77 -0.15 -1.72
CA LEU A 60 -20.32 -1.37 -2.30
C LEU A 60 -20.87 -1.09 -3.72
N PHE A 61 -21.20 -2.17 -4.44
CA PHE A 61 -21.66 -2.08 -5.83
C PHE A 61 -22.89 -1.18 -6.01
N ASP A 62 -23.82 -1.24 -5.06
CA ASP A 62 -25.05 -0.47 -5.01
C ASP A 62 -24.84 0.98 -4.53
N GLU A 63 -23.67 1.30 -3.99
CA GLU A 63 -23.30 2.64 -3.51
C GLU A 63 -22.44 3.40 -4.53
N LEU A 64 -22.12 2.78 -5.68
CA LEU A 64 -21.26 3.37 -6.70
C LEU A 64 -21.83 4.66 -7.30
N ASP A 65 -23.15 4.80 -7.37
CA ASP A 65 -23.82 6.00 -7.91
C ASP A 65 -23.67 7.22 -6.97
N ALA A 66 -23.34 6.98 -5.69
CA ALA A 66 -23.15 8.00 -4.67
C ALA A 66 -21.74 7.95 -4.06
N ALA A 67 -20.78 7.31 -4.73
CA ALA A 67 -19.45 7.07 -4.17
C ALA A 67 -18.72 8.39 -3.84
N ASP A 68 -18.53 8.64 -2.55
CA ASP A 68 -17.64 9.65 -2.01
C ASP A 68 -16.24 9.45 -2.61
N ASP A 69 -15.50 10.54 -2.88
CA ASP A 69 -14.18 10.54 -3.55
C ASP A 69 -13.12 9.82 -2.69
N TRP A 70 -13.18 8.49 -2.62
CA TRP A 70 -12.58 7.70 -1.56
C TRP A 70 -11.14 7.26 -1.88
N TRP A 71 -10.22 7.66 -1.01
CA TRP A 71 -8.81 7.26 -1.01
C TRP A 71 -8.30 7.05 0.43
N LEU A 72 -9.19 6.50 1.27
CA LEU A 72 -9.00 5.93 2.63
C LEU A 72 -9.05 6.91 3.82
N PRO A 73 -10.21 7.16 4.44
CA PRO A 73 -10.34 6.90 5.91
C PRO A 73 -11.79 6.72 6.41
N VAL A 74 -12.13 5.84 7.38
CA VAL A 74 -12.65 6.32 8.69
C VAL A 74 -12.40 5.31 9.81
N PHE A 75 -12.04 5.80 11.01
CA PHE A 75 -12.23 5.12 12.29
C PHE A 75 -12.94 6.00 13.32
N ALA A 76 -13.95 5.45 14.00
CA ALA A 76 -14.20 5.72 15.41
C ALA A 76 -14.32 4.36 16.13
N SER A 77 -13.61 4.28 17.26
CA SER A 77 -13.31 3.16 18.19
C SER A 77 -13.81 1.75 17.85
#